data_AF-A0AA34Z1I0-F1
#
_entry.id   AF-A0AA34Z1I0-F1
#
_cell.length_a   1.000
_cell.length_b   1.000
_cell.length_c   1.000
_cell.angle_alpha   90.00
_cell.angle_beta   90.00
_cell.angle_gamma   90.00
#
_symmetry.space_group_name_H-M   'P 1'
#
loop_
_entity.id
_entity.type
_entity.pdbx_description
1 polymer ?
#
loop_
_entity_poly.entity_id
_entity_poly.type
_entity_poly.pdbx_seq_one_letter_code
_entity_poly.pdbx_strand_id
1 'polypeptide(L)' 'MKENKHSSCLCCGKRTLEERGNYEICAVCGWEDDPVQSADPDFAGGANPLSLHACRLAWAAVQRNKPTQSE' A
#
# COMPACT_ATOMS: atom_id res chain seq x y z
N MET A 1 3.47 11.19 -25.96
CA MET A 1 4.09 10.66 -24.74
C MET A 1 2.96 10.06 -23.93
N LYS A 2 2.98 8.74 -23.64
CA LYS A 2 1.96 8.17 -22.76
C LYS A 2 2.30 8.66 -21.34
N GLU A 3 1.44 9.45 -20.72
CA GLU A 3 1.59 9.77 -19.30
C GLU A 3 1.56 8.45 -18.53
N ASN A 4 2.65 8.09 -17.86
CA ASN A 4 2.68 6.94 -16.97
C ASN A 4 1.83 7.29 -15.74
N LYS A 5 0.52 7.02 -15.86
CA LYS A 5 -0.48 7.31 -14.84
C LYS A 5 -0.40 6.28 -13.71
N HIS A 6 0.64 6.40 -12.88
CA HIS A 6 0.79 5.53 -11.73
C HIS A 6 -0.32 5.77 -10.70
N SER A 7 -0.90 4.67 -10.21
CA SER A 7 -1.89 4.65 -9.13
C SER A 7 -1.20 4.67 -7.76
N SER A 8 -1.84 5.35 -6.80
CA SER A 8 -1.37 5.37 -5.41
C SER A 8 -1.72 4.04 -4.73
N CYS A 9 -0.78 3.48 -3.97
CA CYS A 9 -1.02 2.34 -3.09
C CYS A 9 -2.04 2.69 -1.99
N LEU A 10 -3.04 1.85 -1.76
CA LEU A 10 -4.06 2.11 -0.74
C LEU A 10 -3.53 2.01 0.69
N CYS A 11 -2.43 1.27 0.93
CA CYS A 11 -1.83 1.17 2.26
C CYS A 11 -0.97 2.41 2.59
N CYS A 12 0.02 2.76 1.76
CA CYS A 12 0.99 3.82 2.08
C CYS A 12 0.78 5.16 1.35
N GLY A 13 -0.10 5.22 0.35
CA GLY A 13 -0.40 6.41 -0.44
C GLY A 13 0.66 6.80 -1.48
N LYS A 14 1.77 6.08 -1.61
CA LYS A 14 2.80 6.36 -2.63
C LYS A 14 2.35 5.85 -4.01
N ARG A 15 2.68 6.62 -5.06
CA ARG A 15 2.45 6.24 -6.47
C ARG A 15 3.50 5.23 -6.91
N THR A 16 3.19 3.95 -6.71
CA THR A 16 4.09 2.83 -7.01
C THR A 16 3.46 1.78 -7.91
N LEU A 17 2.16 1.92 -8.21
CA LEU A 17 1.41 0.94 -8.98
C LEU A 17 1.24 1.49 -10.39
N GLU A 18 1.39 0.67 -11.43
CA GLU A 18 1.08 1.06 -12.79
C GLU A 18 -0.44 1.21 -12.95
N GLU A 19 -1.21 0.24 -12.45
CA GLU A 19 -2.68 0.24 -12.49
C GLU A 19 -3.31 -0.22 -11.16
N ARG A 20 -4.52 0.28 -10.87
CA ARG A 20 -5.29 -0.09 -9.68
C ARG A 20 -5.99 -1.44 -9.88
N GLY A 21 -5.86 -2.33 -8.89
CA GLY A 21 -6.49 -3.65 -8.84
C GLY A 21 -5.75 -4.70 -9.67
N ASN A 22 -4.50 -4.44 -10.06
CA ASN A 22 -3.71 -5.33 -10.91
C ASN A 22 -2.74 -6.22 -10.11
N TYR A 23 -3.01 -6.44 -8.81
CA TYR A 23 -2.22 -7.31 -7.94
C TYR A 23 -0.74 -6.93 -7.83
N GLU A 24 -0.43 -5.65 -8.09
CA GLU A 24 0.94 -5.15 -8.00
C GLU A 24 1.35 -4.97 -6.54
N ILE A 25 2.59 -5.38 -6.22
CA ILE A 25 3.17 -5.21 -4.89
C ILE A 25 3.78 -3.80 -4.78
N CYS A 26 3.33 -3.03 -3.80
CA CYS A 26 3.88 -1.71 -3.54
C CYS A 26 5.37 -1.80 -3.12
N ALA A 27 6.28 -1.30 -3.95
CA ALA A 27 7.72 -1.28 -3.65
C ALA A 27 8.12 -0.47 -2.40
N VAL A 28 7.21 0.30 -1.81
CA VAL A 28 7.45 1.12 -0.60
C VAL A 28 7.01 0.41 0.68
N CYS A 29 5.83 -0.19 0.70
CA CYS A 29 5.25 -0.78 1.92
C CYS A 29 5.03 -2.29 1.85
N GLY A 30 5.23 -2.91 0.69
CA GLY A 30 5.06 -4.35 0.47
C GLY A 30 3.61 -4.83 0.37
N TRP A 31 2.62 -3.95 0.51
CA TRP A 31 1.21 -4.31 0.35
C TRP A 31 0.86 -4.52 -1.13
N GLU A 32 0.25 -5.66 -1.44
CA GLU A 32 -0.25 -6.02 -2.77
C GLU A 32 -1.61 -5.37 -3.03
N ASP A 33 -1.80 -4.75 -4.20
CA ASP A 33 -3.05 -4.10 -4.62
C ASP A 33 -4.14 -5.10 -5.02
N ASP A 34 -4.51 -5.94 -4.06
CA ASP A 34 -5.52 -6.98 -4.18
C ASP A 34 -6.94 -6.37 -4.20
N PRO A 35 -7.75 -6.62 -5.24
CA PRO A 35 -9.10 -6.08 -5.34
C PRO A 35 -10.04 -6.53 -4.22
N VAL A 36 -9.88 -7.75 -3.70
CA VAL A 36 -10.75 -8.27 -2.63
C VAL A 36 -10.52 -7.50 -1.35
N GLN A 37 -9.27 -7.37 -0.91
CA GLN A 37 -8.88 -6.61 0.28
C GLN A 37 -9.00 -5.09 0.08
N SER A 38 -9.01 -4.61 -1.16
CA SER A 38 -9.37 -3.22 -1.48
C SER A 38 -10.86 -2.94 -1.30
N ALA A 39 -11.72 -3.90 -1.68
CA ALA A 39 -13.18 -3.79 -1.57
C ALA A 39 -13.68 -4.07 -0.14
N ASP A 40 -13.02 -4.96 0.59
CA ASP A 40 -13.23 -5.21 2.02
C ASP A 40 -11.93 -4.90 2.81
N PRO A 41 -11.76 -3.66 3.30
CA PRO A 41 -10.54 -3.23 3.96
C PRO A 41 -10.22 -3.93 5.29
N ASP A 42 -11.17 -4.67 5.86
CA ASP A 42 -10.99 -5.43 7.10
C ASP A 42 -10.73 -6.92 6.83
N PHE A 43 -10.88 -7.39 5.59
CA PHE A 43 -10.52 -8.74 5.19
C PHE A 43 -9.00 -8.97 5.29
N ALA A 44 -8.60 -9.90 6.15
CA ALA A 44 -7.22 -10.31 6.38
C ALA A 44 -6.99 -11.77 5.96
N GLY A 45 -5.72 -12.15 5.77
CA GLY A 45 -5.35 -13.54 5.45
C GLY A 45 -5.55 -13.96 3.99
N GLY A 46 -5.78 -13.00 3.09
CA GLY A 46 -5.76 -13.21 1.63
C GLY A 46 -4.37 -13.07 1.05
N ALA A 47 -4.24 -12.38 -0.09
CA ALA A 47 -2.96 -12.05 -0.70
C ALA A 47 -2.02 -11.30 0.27
N ASN A 48 -2.58 -10.42 1.09
CA ASN A 48 -1.89 -9.77 2.19
C ASN A 48 -2.23 -10.45 3.53
N PRO A 49 -1.22 -10.77 4.37
CA PRO A 49 -1.46 -11.29 5.72
C PRO A 49 -2.28 -10.32 6.59
N LEU A 50 -1.99 -9.03 6.50
CA LEU A 50 -2.75 -7.95 7.16
C LEU A 50 -3.85 -7.44 6.24
N SER A 51 -4.99 -7.06 6.83
CA SER A 51 -6.01 -6.30 6.12
C SER A 51 -5.49 -4.93 5.68
N LEU A 52 -6.16 -4.27 4.74
CA LEU A 52 -5.79 -2.93 4.30
C LEU A 52 -5.82 -1.93 5.46
N HIS A 53 -6.82 -2.02 6.34
CA HIS A 53 -6.90 -1.20 7.54
C HIS A 53 -5.70 -1.43 8.47
N ALA A 54 -5.39 -2.70 8.79
CA ALA A 54 -4.27 -3.04 9.65
C ALA A 54 -2.92 -2.60 9.04
N CYS A 55 -2.75 -2.76 7.73
CA CYS A 55 -1.57 -2.27 7.01
C CYS A 55 -1.38 -0.77 7.15
N ARG A 56 -2.45 0.03 6.99
CA ARG A 56 -2.40 1.50 7.15
C ARG A 56 -1.94 1.90 8.55
N LEU A 57 -2.48 1.25 9.59
CA LEU A 57 -2.09 1.50 10.98
C LEU A 57 -0.62 1.15 11.22
N ALA A 58 -0.18 -0.03 10.76
CA ALA A 58 1.21 -0.46 10.86
C ALA A 58 2.16 0.51 10.14
N TRP A 59 1.79 0.94 8.92
CA TRP A 59 2.57 1.90 8.15
C TRP A 59 2.68 3.26 8.85
N ALA A 60 1.58 3.77 9.42
CA ALA A 60 1.58 5.01 10.19
C ALA A 60 2.51 4.92 11.42
N ALA A 61 2.52 3.76 12.11
CA ALA A 61 3.44 3.52 13.22
C ALA A 61 4.91 3.48 12.77
N VAL A 62 5.21 2.87 11.62
CA VAL A 62 6.56 2.89 11.02
C VAL A 62 7.01 4.32 10.71
N GLN A 63 6.15 5.15 10.12
CA GLN A 63 6.53 6.54 9.80
C GLN A 63 6.80 7.38 11.04
N ARG A 64 6.05 7.16 12.13
CA ARG A 64 6.29 7.82 13.42
C ARG A 64 7.63 7.44 14.06
N ASN A 65 8.08 6.21 13.83
CA ASN A 65 9.31 5.68 14.43
C ASN A 65 10.52 5.83 13.49
N LYS A 66 10.37 6.51 12.36
CA LYS A 66 11.48 6.79 11.45
C LYS A 66 12.39 7.81 12.16
N PRO A 67 13.67 7.49 12.45
CA PRO A 67 14.58 8.48 12.98
C PRO A 67 14.59 9.64 11.99
N THR A 68 14.28 10.84 12.48
CA THR A 68 14.44 12.08 11.71
C THR A 68 15.85 12.06 11.16
N GLN A 69 15.98 11.92 9.83
CA GLN A 69 17.27 12.18 9.19
C GLN A 69 17.55 13.65 9.43
N SER A 70 18.47 13.94 10.35
CA SER A 70 19.17 15.21 10.38
C SER A 70 19.88 15.36 9.03
N GLU A 71 19.68 16.53 8.44
CA GLU A 71 20.17 17.01 7.14
C GLU A 71 21.64 16.70 6.85
#